data_AF-A0A7C1S6J7-F1
#
_entry.id   AF-A0A7C1S6J7-F1
#
_cell.length_a   1.000
_cell.length_b   1.000
_cell.length_c   1.000
_cell.angle_alpha   90.00
_cell.angle_beta   90.00
_cell.angle_gamma   90.00
#
_symmetry.space_group_name_H-M   'P 1'
#
loop_
_entity.id
_entity.type
_entity.pdbx_description
1 polymer ?
#
loop_
_entity_poly.entity_id
_entity_poly.type
_entity_poly.pdbx_seq_one_letter_code
_entity_poly.pdbx_strand_id
1 'polypeptide(L)'
;MILKGIKEKRGISVMVGYVLLIVFAIIIGAIVFQWLRTYVPAQQLECENGVSVFLKNSSFDEATGELNVTIQNNGRFNIAGYFIHATNETGQELATIELSEYLNTDFGGSKFGGAVLFSSGQNSLKPGIVNAETFDIPPELGELVSLRITPTRFQELNDRNRFVSCGDSSIEQLIGGQGEGAPVGCTPDCSGRECGLDPVCGETCPQNNCGTDVCDLSGQCVPPEECTDTCSDYGYECGTWSVCGASTGCGTCNSGFECNATGQCDSLIGNGVCDSGETCAEEEACEGEQAVCSIGQICQSGSCDWQGGVYGEDEYCIDLGLGYIGGDCVANTGQCTSNPNGALEDDEPGAETYCPGQVLCCIS
;
A
#
# COMPACT_ATOMS: atom_id res chain seq x y z
N MET A 1 -92.53 11.51 26.22
CA MET A 1 -91.27 11.33 25.47
C MET A 1 -90.16 11.24 26.52
N ILE A 2 -89.67 10.03 26.78
CA ILE A 2 -88.86 9.70 27.96
C ILE A 2 -87.39 10.03 27.66
N LEU A 3 -86.86 11.09 28.28
CA LEU A 3 -85.43 11.39 28.31
C LEU A 3 -84.76 10.49 29.34
N LYS A 4 -84.08 9.46 28.83
CA LYS A 4 -83.38 8.43 29.60
C LYS A 4 -82.05 9.00 30.10
N GLY A 5 -81.89 9.03 31.43
CA GLY A 5 -80.73 9.61 32.12
C GLY A 5 -79.40 8.96 31.73
N ILE A 6 -78.43 9.81 31.37
CA ILE A 6 -77.05 9.43 31.09
C ILE A 6 -76.31 9.37 32.44
N LYS A 7 -76.03 8.16 32.92
CA LYS A 7 -75.22 7.90 34.12
C LYS A 7 -73.81 8.47 33.92
N GLU A 8 -73.34 9.25 34.89
CA GLU A 8 -72.00 9.84 34.94
C GLU A 8 -70.91 8.76 34.92
N LYS A 9 -70.18 8.63 33.80
CA LYS A 9 -69.00 7.77 33.68
C LYS A 9 -67.72 8.54 34.02
N ARG A 10 -67.53 8.90 35.29
CA ARG A 10 -66.34 9.68 35.75
C ARG A 10 -65.00 8.90 35.74
N GLY A 11 -64.98 7.61 35.41
CA GLY A 11 -63.75 6.80 35.35
C GLY A 11 -63.10 6.68 33.97
N ILE A 12 -63.81 7.03 32.89
CA ILE A 12 -63.33 6.75 31.53
C ILE A 12 -62.27 7.76 31.07
N SER A 13 -62.35 9.02 31.50
CA SER A 13 -61.38 10.05 31.06
C SER A 13 -59.96 9.74 31.54
N VAL A 14 -59.81 9.16 32.74
CA VAL A 14 -58.52 8.79 33.30
C VAL A 14 -57.89 7.65 32.51
N MET A 15 -58.67 6.61 32.18
CA MET A 15 -58.21 5.48 31.37
C MET A 15 -57.76 5.93 29.96
N VAL A 16 -58.51 6.85 29.33
CA VAL A 16 -58.13 7.40 28.03
C VAL A 16 -56.84 8.21 28.12
N GLY A 17 -56.65 8.99 29.20
CA GLY A 17 -55.44 9.79 29.42
C GLY A 17 -54.16 8.94 29.50
N TYR A 18 -54.19 7.82 30.23
CA TYR A 18 -53.04 6.90 30.33
C TYR A 18 -52.69 6.28 28.98
N VAL A 19 -53.69 5.83 28.22
CA VAL A 19 -53.45 5.25 26.88
C VAL A 19 -52.81 6.28 25.96
N LEU A 20 -53.29 7.52 25.99
CA LEU A 20 -52.78 8.61 25.16
C LEU A 20 -51.32 8.97 25.51
N LEU A 21 -50.98 9.02 26.80
CA LEU A 21 -49.61 9.24 27.26
C LEU A 21 -48.65 8.12 26.83
N ILE A 22 -49.06 6.86 26.96
CA ILE A 22 -48.24 5.72 26.56
C ILE A 22 -47.99 5.76 25.05
N VAL A 23 -49.01 6.06 24.25
CA VAL A 23 -48.86 6.18 22.79
C VAL A 23 -47.89 7.31 22.43
N PHE A 24 -48.00 8.49 23.07
CA PHE A 24 -47.05 9.58 22.85
C PHE A 24 -45.61 9.20 23.22
N ALA A 25 -45.40 8.50 24.34
CA ALA A 25 -44.07 8.06 24.75
C ALA A 25 -43.44 7.10 23.72
N ILE A 26 -44.23 6.16 23.18
CA ILE A 26 -43.76 5.23 22.14
C ILE A 26 -43.41 5.99 20.85
N ILE A 27 -44.22 6.96 20.44
CA ILE A 27 -43.97 7.76 19.23
C ILE A 27 -42.68 8.57 19.39
N ILE A 28 -42.49 9.26 20.52
CA ILE A 28 -41.26 10.04 20.78
C ILE A 28 -40.05 9.11 20.81
N GLY A 29 -40.15 7.94 21.44
CA GLY A 29 -39.09 6.94 21.46
C GLY A 29 -38.68 6.47 20.05
N ALA A 30 -39.64 6.23 19.17
CA ALA A 30 -39.38 5.84 17.79
C ALA A 30 -38.68 6.95 16.99
N ILE A 31 -39.09 8.20 17.16
CA ILE A 31 -38.46 9.36 16.50
C ILE A 31 -37.01 9.53 16.96
N VAL A 32 -36.77 9.47 18.27
CA VAL A 32 -35.42 9.58 18.84
C VAL A 32 -34.54 8.42 18.37
N PHE A 33 -35.06 7.20 18.29
CA PHE A 33 -34.31 6.05 17.78
C PHE A 33 -33.93 6.22 16.30
N GLN A 34 -34.85 6.68 15.44
CA GLN A 34 -34.52 6.96 14.05
C GLN A 34 -33.49 8.09 13.91
N TRP A 35 -33.62 9.14 14.73
CA TRP A 35 -32.65 10.23 14.77
C TRP A 35 -31.27 9.75 15.23
N LEU A 36 -31.19 8.98 16.31
CA LEU A 36 -29.94 8.37 16.76
C LEU A 36 -29.33 7.47 15.69
N ARG A 37 -30.12 6.69 14.95
CA ARG A 37 -29.61 5.86 13.86
C ARG A 37 -29.03 6.67 12.69
N THR A 38 -29.50 7.90 12.49
CA THR A 38 -28.91 8.82 11.49
C THR A 38 -27.66 9.55 12.00
N TYR A 39 -27.51 9.71 13.32
CA TYR A 39 -26.38 10.40 13.93
C TYR A 39 -25.22 9.48 14.30
N VAL A 40 -25.53 8.25 14.71
CA VAL A 40 -24.51 7.23 14.99
C VAL A 40 -24.06 6.72 13.62
N PRO A 41 -22.80 6.97 13.22
CA PRO A 41 -22.29 6.45 11.96
C PRO A 41 -22.50 4.94 11.94
N ALA A 42 -22.86 4.40 10.77
CA ALA A 42 -22.84 2.96 10.58
C ALA A 42 -21.50 2.41 11.08
N GLN A 43 -21.52 1.22 11.69
CA GLN A 43 -20.32 0.56 12.20
C GLN A 43 -19.18 0.76 11.20
N GLN A 44 -18.04 1.24 11.69
CA GLN A 44 -16.87 1.46 10.84
C GLN A 44 -16.66 0.18 10.05
N LEU A 45 -16.54 0.29 8.73
CA LEU A 45 -16.22 -0.88 7.93
C LEU A 45 -14.93 -1.46 8.50
N GLU A 46 -14.99 -2.72 8.92
CA GLU A 46 -13.82 -3.43 9.37
C GLU A 46 -13.13 -4.04 8.16
N CYS A 47 -11.81 -4.07 8.20
CA CYS A 47 -11.05 -4.75 7.16
C CYS A 47 -11.22 -6.26 7.29
N GLU A 48 -11.04 -6.96 6.17
CA GLU A 48 -11.00 -8.42 6.19
C GLU A 48 -9.82 -8.91 7.05
N ASN A 49 -10.03 -10.03 7.75
CA ASN A 49 -8.99 -10.70 8.49
C ASN A 49 -7.81 -11.03 7.56
N GLY A 50 -6.59 -10.66 7.97
CA GLY A 50 -5.37 -10.91 7.18
C GLY A 50 -4.73 -9.66 6.59
N VAL A 51 -5.25 -8.46 6.87
CA VAL A 51 -4.46 -7.23 6.72
C VAL A 51 -3.48 -7.16 7.91
N SER A 52 -2.19 -6.99 7.61
CA SER A 52 -1.14 -6.85 8.62
C SER A 52 -0.05 -5.97 8.06
N VAL A 53 0.41 -5.02 8.86
CA VAL A 53 1.52 -4.14 8.51
C VAL A 53 2.56 -4.25 9.60
N PHE A 54 3.82 -4.23 9.19
CA PHE A 54 4.97 -4.30 10.06
C PHE A 54 5.84 -3.06 9.84
N LEU A 55 6.28 -2.42 10.92
CA LEU A 55 7.24 -1.33 10.86
C LEU A 55 8.64 -1.94 10.96
N LYS A 56 9.29 -2.07 9.80
CA LYS A 56 10.58 -2.75 9.66
C LYS A 56 11.73 -1.95 10.27
N ASN A 57 11.70 -0.63 10.09
CA ASN A 57 12.67 0.27 10.67
C ASN A 57 12.02 1.63 10.93
N SER A 58 12.49 2.32 11.97
CA SER A 58 12.11 3.68 12.28
C SER A 58 13.30 4.39 12.90
N SER A 59 13.69 5.52 12.32
CA SER A 59 14.81 6.33 12.79
C SER A 59 14.37 7.79 12.81
N PHE A 60 14.53 8.43 13.97
CA PHE A 60 14.26 9.84 14.16
C PHE A 60 15.59 10.55 14.43
N ASP A 61 15.91 11.55 13.60
CA ASP A 61 17.07 12.42 13.80
C ASP A 61 16.59 13.76 14.39
N GLU A 62 16.88 13.97 15.68
CA GLU A 62 16.51 15.19 16.40
C GLU A 62 17.17 16.45 15.84
N ALA A 63 18.33 16.31 15.17
CA ALA A 63 19.07 17.44 14.65
C ALA A 63 18.44 17.99 13.36
N THR A 64 17.91 17.10 12.52
CA THR A 64 17.22 17.48 11.27
C THR A 64 15.70 17.59 11.45
N GLY A 65 15.14 16.92 12.46
CA GLY A 65 13.70 16.75 12.63
C GLY A 65 13.13 15.70 11.67
N GLU A 66 13.96 14.89 11.01
CA GLU A 66 13.49 13.91 10.04
C GLU A 66 13.19 12.57 10.72
N LEU A 67 11.96 12.09 10.54
CA LEU A 67 11.53 10.74 10.90
C LEU A 67 11.47 9.89 9.63
N ASN A 68 12.39 8.92 9.53
CA ASN A 68 12.41 7.93 8.46
C ASN A 68 11.75 6.65 8.94
N VAL A 69 10.68 6.22 8.27
CA VAL A 69 9.98 4.97 8.56
C VAL A 69 10.02 4.04 7.36
N THR A 70 10.16 2.75 7.63
CA THR A 70 10.17 1.70 6.61
C THR A 70 9.08 0.70 6.94
N ILE A 71 8.06 0.64 6.10
CA ILE A 71 6.84 -0.11 6.32
C ILE A 71 6.81 -1.32 5.39
N GLN A 72 6.45 -2.48 5.90
CA GLN A 72 6.27 -3.71 5.14
C GLN A 72 4.85 -4.23 5.29
N ASN A 73 4.24 -4.66 4.19
CA ASN A 73 2.97 -5.35 4.24
C ASN A 73 3.20 -6.85 4.52
N ASN A 74 2.94 -7.30 5.75
CA ASN A 74 2.99 -8.72 6.13
C ASN A 74 1.62 -9.42 6.02
N GLY A 75 0.61 -8.72 5.52
CA GLY A 75 -0.73 -9.25 5.31
C GLY A 75 -0.83 -10.10 4.03
N ARG A 76 -2.02 -10.68 3.82
CA ARG A 76 -2.39 -11.41 2.60
C ARG A 76 -3.03 -10.53 1.53
N PHE A 77 -3.35 -9.29 1.88
CA PHE A 77 -4.06 -8.36 1.03
C PHE A 77 -3.23 -7.12 0.77
N ASN A 78 -3.37 -6.55 -0.43
CA ASN A 78 -2.77 -5.26 -0.75
C ASN A 78 -3.43 -4.16 0.09
N ILE A 79 -2.63 -3.17 0.48
CA ILE A 79 -3.11 -2.01 1.24
C ILE A 79 -2.90 -0.71 0.44
N ALA A 80 -3.74 0.29 0.70
CA ALA A 80 -3.66 1.59 0.03
C ALA A 80 -2.68 2.52 0.73
N GLY A 81 -2.59 2.43 2.05
CA GLY A 81 -1.88 3.39 2.87
C GLY A 81 -2.03 3.08 4.35
N TYR A 82 -1.78 4.07 5.19
CA TYR A 82 -1.87 3.95 6.63
C TYR A 82 -2.13 5.30 7.30
N PHE A 83 -2.73 5.26 8.48
CA PHE A 83 -2.69 6.35 9.44
C PHE A 83 -1.45 6.19 10.31
N ILE A 84 -0.76 7.29 10.60
CA ILE A 84 0.40 7.32 11.49
C ILE A 84 0.16 8.34 12.60
N HIS A 85 0.24 7.87 13.83
CA HIS A 85 0.15 8.70 15.02
C HIS A 85 1.39 8.50 15.89
N ALA A 86 1.77 9.53 16.66
CA ALA A 86 2.85 9.45 17.63
C ALA A 86 2.41 9.87 19.03
N THR A 87 3.23 9.52 20.02
CA THR A 87 3.21 10.08 21.36
C THR A 87 4.57 10.66 21.72
N ASN A 88 4.57 11.73 22.50
CA ASN A 88 5.77 12.31 23.10
C ASN A 88 5.83 12.07 24.63
N GLU A 89 4.84 11.37 25.20
CA GLU A 89 4.78 11.05 26.62
C GLU A 89 5.04 9.56 26.87
N THR A 90 6.01 9.26 27.74
CA THR A 90 6.26 7.89 28.22
C THR A 90 5.08 7.41 29.04
N GLY A 91 4.40 6.35 28.58
CA GLY A 91 3.28 5.73 29.30
C GLY A 91 1.88 6.19 28.84
N GLN A 92 1.79 7.05 27.82
CA GLN A 92 0.54 7.29 27.13
C GLN A 92 0.22 6.10 26.21
N GLU A 93 -0.84 5.35 26.51
CA GLU A 93 -1.25 4.15 25.73
C GLU A 93 -1.78 4.47 24.32
N LEU A 94 -2.19 5.71 24.07
CA LEU A 94 -2.79 6.11 22.79
C LEU A 94 -2.00 7.24 22.17
N ALA A 95 -1.28 6.94 21.09
CA ALA A 95 -0.67 7.95 20.22
C ALA A 95 -1.74 8.91 19.67
N THR A 96 -1.61 10.21 19.96
CA THR A 96 -2.60 11.25 19.64
C THR A 96 -2.09 12.30 18.64
N ILE A 97 -0.78 12.34 18.39
CA ILE A 97 -0.16 13.31 17.48
C ILE A 97 -0.26 12.76 16.07
N GLU A 98 -1.06 13.37 15.20
CA GLU A 98 -1.19 12.95 13.80
C GLU A 98 0.03 13.39 12.98
N LEU A 99 0.77 12.43 12.40
CA LEU A 99 1.99 12.73 11.65
C LEU A 99 1.80 12.90 10.14
N SER A 100 0.60 12.61 9.62
CA SER A 100 0.30 12.67 8.18
C SER A 100 0.48 14.07 7.57
N GLU A 101 0.42 15.12 8.41
CA GLU A 101 0.61 16.50 7.99
C GLU A 101 2.06 16.87 7.70
N TYR A 102 2.98 16.08 8.22
CA TYR A 102 4.43 16.29 8.12
C TYR A 102 5.08 15.36 7.11
N LEU A 103 4.29 14.63 6.30
CA LEU A 103 4.83 13.77 5.26
C LEU A 103 5.61 14.61 4.24
N ASN A 104 6.87 14.22 4.01
CA ASN A 104 7.67 14.77 2.94
C ASN A 104 7.37 14.04 1.63
N THR A 105 6.54 14.64 0.79
CA THR A 105 6.06 14.03 -0.46
C THR A 105 7.15 13.83 -1.50
N ASP A 106 8.32 14.43 -1.33
CA ASP A 106 9.46 14.22 -2.24
C ASP A 106 10.15 12.87 -2.01
N PHE A 107 9.95 12.27 -0.82
CA PHE A 107 10.55 10.99 -0.42
C PHE A 107 9.54 9.85 -0.30
N GLY A 108 8.34 10.03 -0.85
CA GLY A 108 7.35 8.96 -0.98
C GLY A 108 5.93 9.42 -0.63
N GLY A 109 5.01 8.51 -0.93
CA GLY A 109 3.61 8.59 -0.52
C GLY A 109 2.85 9.81 -1.05
N SER A 110 1.59 9.91 -0.62
CA SER A 110 0.74 11.08 -0.84
C SER A 110 -0.26 11.25 0.30
N LYS A 111 -0.52 12.49 0.71
CA LYS A 111 -1.50 12.78 1.76
C LYS A 111 -2.92 12.62 1.22
N PHE A 112 -3.75 11.84 1.92
CA PHE A 112 -5.17 11.69 1.65
C PHE A 112 -5.98 11.82 2.93
N GLY A 113 -6.49 13.04 3.17
CA GLY A 113 -7.09 13.38 4.46
C GLY A 113 -6.04 13.27 5.56
N GLY A 114 -6.30 12.41 6.54
CA GLY A 114 -5.35 12.10 7.63
C GLY A 114 -4.48 10.87 7.41
N ALA A 115 -4.60 10.22 6.25
CA ALA A 115 -3.81 9.03 5.91
C ALA A 115 -2.67 9.38 4.93
N VAL A 116 -1.65 8.54 4.95
CA VAL A 116 -0.58 8.49 3.95
C VAL A 116 -0.87 7.33 3.00
N LEU A 117 -1.02 7.60 1.71
CA LEU A 117 -1.23 6.58 0.68
C LEU A 117 0.08 6.29 -0.05
N PHE A 118 0.33 5.01 -0.33
CA PHE A 118 1.46 4.59 -1.16
C PHE A 118 1.26 4.93 -2.64
N SER A 119 0.01 4.96 -3.10
CA SER A 119 -0.39 5.42 -4.43
C SER A 119 -1.83 5.93 -4.41
N SER A 120 -2.14 6.89 -5.28
CA SER A 120 -3.44 7.55 -5.29
C SER A 120 -4.55 6.59 -5.75
N GLY A 121 -5.53 6.34 -4.86
CA GLY A 121 -6.80 5.71 -5.21
C GLY A 121 -6.77 4.19 -5.43
N GLN A 122 -5.66 3.51 -5.12
CA GLN A 122 -5.52 2.06 -5.30
C GLN A 122 -4.83 1.40 -4.10
N ASN A 123 -4.98 0.08 -3.98
CA ASN A 123 -4.26 -0.73 -3.00
C ASN A 123 -2.91 -1.16 -3.59
N SER A 124 -1.89 -0.29 -3.51
CA SER A 124 -0.63 -0.49 -4.22
C SER A 124 0.43 -1.28 -3.46
N LEU A 125 0.45 -1.26 -2.12
CA LEU A 125 1.47 -1.99 -1.37
C LEU A 125 1.08 -3.47 -1.24
N LYS A 126 1.68 -4.30 -2.10
CA LYS A 126 1.47 -5.77 -2.15
C LYS A 126 2.09 -6.47 -0.92
N PRO A 127 1.59 -7.66 -0.53
CA PRO A 127 2.23 -8.51 0.47
C PRO A 127 3.73 -8.71 0.22
N GLY A 128 4.53 -8.68 1.29
CA GLY A 128 5.98 -8.83 1.26
C GLY A 128 6.76 -7.57 0.86
N ILE A 129 6.12 -6.61 0.18
CA ILE A 129 6.77 -5.39 -0.30
C ILE A 129 7.02 -4.40 0.84
N VAL A 130 8.16 -3.73 0.74
CA VAL A 130 8.65 -2.73 1.69
C VAL A 130 8.63 -1.37 1.02
N ASN A 131 8.18 -0.34 1.73
CA ASN A 131 8.19 1.04 1.28
C ASN A 131 8.74 1.95 2.39
N ALA A 132 9.57 2.92 2.01
CA ALA A 132 10.17 3.89 2.92
C ALA A 132 9.51 5.25 2.73
N GLU A 133 9.33 5.97 3.82
CA GLU A 133 8.67 7.28 3.85
C GLU A 133 9.39 8.17 4.86
N THR A 134 9.49 9.47 4.56
CA THR A 134 10.16 10.46 5.41
C THR A 134 9.16 11.52 5.86
N PHE A 135 9.28 11.94 7.12
CA PHE A 135 8.43 12.95 7.74
C PHE A 135 9.27 14.06 8.34
N ASP A 136 8.92 15.32 8.05
CA ASP A 136 9.60 16.53 8.52
C ASP A 136 8.93 17.03 9.81
N ILE A 137 9.35 16.49 10.95
CA ILE A 137 8.73 16.74 12.25
C ILE A 137 9.19 18.11 12.79
N PRO A 138 8.26 19.04 13.07
CA PRO A 138 8.63 20.33 13.65
C PRO A 138 9.17 20.15 15.09
N PRO A 139 10.16 20.95 15.50
CA PRO A 139 10.78 20.83 16.83
C PRO A 139 9.80 21.11 17.98
N GLU A 140 8.64 21.72 17.69
CA GLU A 140 7.58 22.02 18.66
C GLU A 140 6.91 20.76 19.21
N LEU A 141 6.95 19.63 18.49
CA LEU A 141 6.36 18.36 18.94
C LEU A 141 7.22 17.62 19.97
N GLY A 142 8.49 17.99 20.09
CA GLY A 142 9.45 17.36 21.00
C GLY A 142 9.93 16.00 20.51
N GLU A 143 10.53 15.23 21.42
CA GLU A 143 11.01 13.87 21.16
C GLU A 143 9.83 12.90 21.05
N LEU A 144 9.79 12.13 19.96
CA LEU A 144 8.76 11.12 19.73
C LEU A 144 9.16 9.82 20.43
N VAL A 145 8.27 9.30 21.28
CA VAL A 145 8.49 8.13 22.13
C VAL A 145 7.91 6.86 21.51
N SER A 146 6.74 6.93 20.88
CA SER A 146 6.14 5.78 20.18
C SER A 146 5.41 6.22 18.92
N LEU A 147 5.33 5.30 17.96
CA LEU A 147 4.50 5.39 16.77
C LEU A 147 3.43 4.32 16.80
N ARG A 148 2.24 4.70 16.36
CA ARG A 148 1.14 3.79 16.06
C ARG A 148 0.77 3.90 14.59
N ILE A 149 0.77 2.77 13.89
CA ILE A 149 0.41 2.68 12.47
C ILE A 149 -0.85 1.85 12.34
N THR A 150 -1.87 2.40 11.67
CA THR A 150 -3.12 1.71 11.36
C THR A 150 -3.28 1.59 9.86
N PRO A 151 -3.25 0.38 9.27
CA PRO A 151 -3.36 0.23 7.83
C PRO A 151 -4.72 0.67 7.30
N THR A 152 -4.74 1.04 6.02
CA THR A 152 -5.96 1.43 5.30
C THR A 152 -5.99 0.78 3.93
N ARG A 153 -7.21 0.53 3.41
CA ARG A 153 -7.41 0.00 2.06
C ARG A 153 -8.69 0.53 1.45
N PHE A 154 -8.73 0.53 0.13
CA PHE A 154 -9.97 0.68 -0.62
C PHE A 154 -10.67 -0.68 -0.72
N GLN A 155 -11.94 -0.73 -0.34
CA GLN A 155 -12.80 -1.91 -0.48
C GLN A 155 -14.07 -1.53 -1.24
N GLU A 156 -14.50 -2.42 -2.14
CA GLU A 156 -15.75 -2.25 -2.87
C GLU A 156 -16.92 -2.75 -2.00
N LEU A 157 -17.84 -1.85 -1.66
CA LEU A 157 -19.05 -2.17 -0.91
C LEU A 157 -20.28 -1.55 -1.58
N ASN A 158 -21.18 -2.41 -2.08
CA ASN A 158 -22.37 -2.02 -2.85
C ASN A 158 -21.98 -1.19 -4.09
N ASP A 159 -21.09 -1.72 -4.93
CA ASP A 159 -20.63 -1.12 -6.20
C ASP A 159 -19.97 0.26 -6.01
N ARG A 160 -19.38 0.50 -4.83
CA ARG A 160 -18.68 1.75 -4.50
C ARG A 160 -17.41 1.44 -3.74
N ASN A 161 -16.29 1.97 -4.21
CA ASN A 161 -15.05 1.96 -3.47
C ASN A 161 -15.16 2.87 -2.24
N ARG A 162 -14.88 2.30 -1.07
CA ARG A 162 -14.84 2.98 0.22
C ARG A 162 -13.42 2.89 0.77
N PHE A 163 -12.96 3.99 1.33
CA PHE A 163 -11.71 4.02 2.09
C PHE A 163 -12.00 3.50 3.51
N VAL A 164 -11.30 2.44 3.91
CA VAL A 164 -11.55 1.68 5.14
C VAL A 164 -10.29 1.67 6.00
N SER A 165 -10.47 1.88 7.30
CA SER A 165 -9.41 1.83 8.31
C SER A 165 -9.40 0.47 9.00
N CYS A 166 -8.25 -0.19 9.04
CA CYS A 166 -8.07 -1.52 9.61
C CYS A 166 -7.63 -1.43 11.07
N GLY A 167 -8.50 -0.93 11.95
CA GLY A 167 -8.20 -0.64 13.36
C GLY A 167 -7.62 -1.82 14.15
N ASP A 168 -8.14 -3.03 13.92
CA ASP A 168 -7.71 -4.25 14.62
C ASP A 168 -6.32 -4.75 14.20
N SER A 169 -5.80 -4.24 13.08
CA SER A 169 -4.47 -4.55 12.55
C SER A 169 -3.44 -3.47 12.87
N SER A 170 -3.72 -2.56 13.81
CA SER A 170 -2.80 -1.49 14.17
C SER A 170 -1.59 -2.03 14.94
N ILE A 171 -0.41 -1.52 14.63
CA ILE A 171 0.84 -1.82 15.34
C ILE A 171 1.33 -0.61 16.12
N GLU A 172 2.08 -0.85 17.20
CA GLU A 172 2.74 0.19 17.99
C GLU A 172 4.23 -0.14 18.16
N GLN A 173 5.10 0.86 18.02
CA GLN A 173 6.55 0.72 18.14
C GLN A 173 7.16 1.92 18.88
N LEU A 174 8.12 1.67 19.76
CA LEU A 174 8.86 2.71 20.47
C LEU A 174 9.98 3.30 19.59
N ILE A 175 10.15 4.62 19.64
CA ILE A 175 11.20 5.41 18.99
C ILE A 175 12.02 6.12 20.08
N GLY A 176 13.33 6.28 19.89
CA GLY A 176 14.15 7.14 20.76
C GLY A 176 14.92 6.46 21.91
N GLY A 177 14.98 5.13 21.97
CA GLY A 177 15.83 4.44 22.95
C GLY A 177 17.32 4.48 22.62
N GLN A 178 18.03 5.62 22.82
CA GLN A 178 19.50 5.67 22.80
C GLN A 178 20.13 5.02 24.06
N GLY A 179 19.73 3.79 24.38
CA GLY A 179 20.49 2.91 25.24
C GLY A 179 21.25 1.92 24.37
N GLU A 180 22.58 1.92 24.44
CA GLU A 180 23.47 0.94 23.80
C GLU A 180 22.94 -0.49 23.97
N GLY A 181 22.23 -0.98 22.95
CA GLY A 181 21.49 -2.23 23.06
C GLY A 181 20.53 -2.44 21.89
N ALA A 182 21.09 -2.48 20.68
CA ALA A 182 20.43 -2.90 19.43
C ALA A 182 19.32 -1.95 18.91
N PRO A 183 18.95 -2.01 17.63
CA PRO A 183 17.57 -1.69 17.23
C PRO A 183 16.62 -2.38 18.22
N VAL A 184 15.38 -1.91 18.38
CA VAL A 184 14.35 -2.73 19.04
C VAL A 184 14.23 -4.01 18.20
N GLY A 185 15.09 -4.98 18.50
CA GLY A 185 15.06 -6.32 18.01
C GLY A 185 13.73 -6.77 18.51
N CYS A 186 12.85 -7.03 17.56
CA CYS A 186 11.67 -7.79 17.85
C CYS A 186 12.15 -8.98 18.70
N THR A 187 11.72 -9.05 19.96
CA THR A 187 12.20 -10.09 20.87
C THR A 187 11.58 -11.39 20.37
N PRO A 188 12.37 -12.33 19.82
CA PRO A 188 11.80 -13.51 19.20
C PRO A 188 11.02 -14.31 20.25
N ASP A 189 9.73 -14.53 20.02
CA ASP A 189 8.91 -15.43 20.83
C ASP A 189 9.11 -16.87 20.37
N CYS A 190 10.20 -17.45 20.86
CA CYS A 190 10.54 -18.85 20.63
C CYS A 190 9.78 -19.81 21.57
N SER A 191 8.74 -19.34 22.29
CA SER A 191 8.00 -20.19 23.22
C SER A 191 7.32 -21.34 22.48
N GLY A 192 7.75 -22.56 22.76
CA GLY A 192 7.20 -23.78 22.14
C GLY A 192 7.88 -24.19 20.83
N ARG A 193 8.96 -23.51 20.43
CA ARG A 193 9.79 -23.88 19.28
C ARG A 193 11.21 -24.24 19.75
N GLU A 194 11.70 -25.38 19.30
CA GLU A 194 13.08 -25.82 19.46
C GLU A 194 14.00 -25.23 18.38
N CYS A 195 13.45 -24.88 17.20
CA CYS A 195 14.19 -24.41 16.04
C CYS A 195 13.31 -23.54 15.11
N GLY A 196 13.91 -23.00 14.03
CA GLY A 196 13.19 -22.27 12.99
C GLY A 196 13.14 -20.75 13.21
N LEU A 197 12.39 -20.05 12.35
CA LEU A 197 12.17 -18.60 12.46
C LEU A 197 11.03 -18.34 13.43
N ASP A 198 11.20 -17.37 14.34
CA ASP A 198 10.16 -16.91 15.23
C ASP A 198 8.99 -16.26 14.46
N PRO A 199 7.73 -16.52 14.86
CA PRO A 199 6.55 -16.01 14.17
C PRO A 199 6.33 -14.49 14.31
N VAL A 200 6.96 -13.83 15.28
CA VAL A 200 6.75 -12.40 15.54
C VAL A 200 7.70 -11.52 14.71
N CYS A 201 8.93 -11.99 14.55
CA CYS A 201 10.09 -11.22 14.12
C CYS A 201 10.72 -11.77 12.84
N GLY A 202 10.46 -13.04 12.51
CA GLY A 202 11.14 -13.74 11.42
C GLY A 202 12.64 -13.98 11.68
N GLU A 203 13.10 -13.77 12.92
CA GLU A 203 14.48 -14.05 13.31
C GLU A 203 14.63 -15.54 13.68
N THR A 204 15.78 -16.14 13.38
CA THR A 204 16.06 -17.52 13.80
C THR A 204 16.07 -17.60 15.32
N CYS A 205 15.24 -18.48 15.89
CA CYS A 205 15.26 -18.74 17.31
C CYS A 205 16.66 -19.20 17.76
N PRO A 206 17.24 -18.64 18.83
CA PRO A 206 18.64 -18.84 19.20
C PRO A 206 19.01 -20.30 19.54
N GLN A 207 18.01 -21.18 19.68
CA GLN A 207 18.17 -22.62 19.87
C GLN A 207 18.18 -23.43 18.57
N ASN A 208 18.50 -22.83 17.43
CA ASN A 208 18.54 -23.47 16.10
C ASN A 208 19.64 -24.54 15.94
N ASN A 209 19.66 -25.55 16.81
CA ASN A 209 20.69 -26.57 16.89
C ASN A 209 20.04 -27.95 17.04
N CYS A 210 19.30 -28.36 16.01
CA CYS A 210 18.77 -29.72 15.91
C CYS A 210 19.86 -30.80 15.74
N GLY A 211 21.15 -30.42 15.68
CA GLY A 211 22.24 -31.37 15.48
C GLY A 211 22.13 -32.07 14.13
N THR A 212 21.76 -33.36 14.14
CA THR A 212 21.49 -34.17 12.93
C THR A 212 20.03 -34.19 12.51
N ASP A 213 19.13 -33.71 13.37
CA ASP A 213 17.69 -33.62 13.11
C ASP A 213 17.39 -32.34 12.33
N VAL A 214 16.18 -32.24 11.78
CA VAL A 214 15.76 -31.14 10.92
C VAL A 214 14.57 -30.42 11.55
N CYS A 215 14.49 -29.11 11.32
CA CYS A 215 13.43 -28.31 11.87
C CYS A 215 12.17 -28.40 11.02
N ASP A 216 11.06 -28.83 11.60
CA ASP A 216 9.74 -28.79 10.94
C ASP A 216 9.10 -27.38 11.04
N LEU A 217 7.98 -27.18 10.35
CA LEU A 217 7.21 -25.93 10.38
C LEU A 217 6.65 -25.58 11.75
N SER A 218 6.40 -26.58 12.61
CA SER A 218 5.96 -26.35 13.99
C SER A 218 7.10 -25.82 14.87
N GLY A 219 8.34 -25.87 14.37
CA GLY A 219 9.54 -25.48 15.08
C GLY A 219 10.08 -26.58 15.97
N GLN A 220 9.80 -27.86 15.70
CA GLN A 220 10.37 -29.00 16.43
C GLN A 220 11.51 -29.66 15.65
N CYS A 221 12.50 -30.17 16.38
CA CYS A 221 13.56 -30.96 15.77
C CYS A 221 13.07 -32.40 15.58
N VAL A 222 12.86 -32.80 14.33
CA VAL A 222 12.41 -34.15 13.97
C VAL A 222 13.49 -34.86 13.14
N PRO A 223 13.60 -36.21 13.21
CA PRO A 223 14.50 -36.95 12.33
C PRO A 223 14.19 -36.64 10.85
N PRO A 224 15.19 -36.56 9.95
CA PRO A 224 14.97 -36.23 8.53
C PRO A 224 13.96 -37.13 7.82
N GLU A 225 13.81 -38.38 8.27
CA GLU A 225 12.86 -39.36 7.72
C GLU A 225 11.40 -39.12 8.14
N GLU A 226 11.18 -38.34 9.21
CA GLU A 226 9.85 -38.05 9.76
C GLU A 226 9.34 -36.65 9.37
N CYS A 227 10.19 -35.80 8.79
CA CYS A 227 9.78 -34.49 8.30
C CYS A 227 8.98 -34.64 7.00
N THR A 228 7.68 -34.33 7.08
CA THR A 228 6.74 -34.44 5.96
C THR A 228 6.42 -33.11 5.29
N ASP A 229 7.09 -32.03 5.70
CA ASP A 229 6.84 -30.70 5.17
C ASP A 229 7.23 -30.60 3.70
N THR A 230 6.45 -29.83 2.95
CA THR A 230 6.63 -29.60 1.53
C THR A 230 6.87 -28.12 1.25
N CYS A 231 7.34 -27.81 0.04
CA CYS A 231 7.49 -26.43 -0.41
C CYS A 231 6.20 -25.60 -0.25
N SER A 232 5.05 -26.21 -0.53
CA SER A 232 3.74 -25.54 -0.40
C SER A 232 3.40 -25.21 1.04
N ASP A 233 3.89 -25.97 2.02
CA ASP A 233 3.63 -25.70 3.44
C ASP A 233 4.43 -24.49 3.94
N TYR A 234 5.61 -24.23 3.36
CA TYR A 234 6.40 -22.99 3.54
C TYR A 234 5.95 -21.85 2.62
N GLY A 235 5.01 -22.11 1.71
CA GLY A 235 4.52 -21.15 0.73
C GLY A 235 5.44 -20.94 -0.47
N TYR A 236 6.49 -21.74 -0.68
CA TYR A 236 7.37 -21.61 -1.85
C TYR A 236 6.72 -22.22 -3.09
N GLU A 237 6.64 -21.42 -4.17
CA GLU A 237 6.08 -21.82 -5.47
C GLU A 237 7.16 -22.17 -6.50
N CYS A 238 8.38 -21.68 -6.30
CA CYS A 238 9.48 -21.82 -7.26
C CYS A 238 10.85 -21.81 -6.57
N GLY A 239 11.90 -22.19 -7.29
CA GLY A 239 13.28 -22.09 -6.82
C GLY A 239 13.73 -23.29 -5.98
N THR A 240 14.91 -23.20 -5.38
CA THR A 240 15.48 -24.27 -4.56
C THR A 240 15.62 -23.79 -3.12
N TRP A 241 14.90 -24.45 -2.20
CA TRP A 241 14.80 -24.05 -0.81
C TRP A 241 15.21 -25.17 0.13
N SER A 242 15.56 -24.81 1.36
CA SER A 242 15.82 -25.79 2.41
C SER A 242 14.51 -26.20 3.06
N VAL A 243 13.97 -27.36 2.67
CA VAL A 243 12.79 -27.98 3.28
C VAL A 243 13.28 -29.20 4.05
N CYS A 244 12.95 -29.31 5.34
CA CYS A 244 13.42 -30.41 6.18
C CYS A 244 14.95 -30.58 6.14
N GLY A 245 15.71 -29.47 6.12
CA GLY A 245 17.18 -29.48 6.03
C GLY A 245 17.77 -30.01 4.71
N ALA A 246 16.93 -30.39 3.74
CA ALA A 246 17.34 -30.81 2.41
C ALA A 246 17.08 -29.72 1.37
N SER A 247 18.02 -29.57 0.44
CA SER A 247 17.86 -28.68 -0.72
C SER A 247 16.81 -29.29 -1.67
N THR A 248 15.61 -28.73 -1.65
CA THR A 248 14.44 -29.23 -2.37
C THR A 248 14.05 -28.22 -3.44
N GLY A 249 13.89 -28.68 -4.68
CA GLY A 249 13.37 -27.87 -5.78
C GLY A 249 11.86 -27.71 -5.65
N CYS A 250 11.39 -26.49 -5.44
CA CYS A 250 9.99 -26.14 -5.18
C CYS A 250 9.17 -25.81 -6.43
N GLY A 251 9.79 -25.88 -7.61
CA GLY A 251 9.14 -25.63 -8.89
C GLY A 251 9.89 -24.60 -9.74
N THR A 252 9.31 -24.28 -10.88
CA THR A 252 9.75 -23.20 -11.78
C THR A 252 8.55 -22.35 -12.12
N CYS A 253 8.75 -21.04 -12.24
CA CYS A 253 7.70 -20.14 -12.67
C CYS A 253 7.29 -20.40 -14.13
N ASN A 254 6.04 -20.08 -14.45
CA ASN A 254 5.57 -20.07 -15.84
C ASN A 254 6.30 -18.99 -16.65
N SER A 255 6.25 -19.08 -17.97
CA SER A 255 6.77 -18.02 -18.86
C SER A 255 6.16 -16.66 -18.50
N GLY A 256 6.99 -15.62 -18.42
CA GLY A 256 6.59 -14.26 -18.00
C GLY A 256 6.67 -14.00 -16.48
N PHE A 257 7.21 -14.94 -15.70
CA PHE A 257 7.40 -14.78 -14.26
C PHE A 257 8.81 -15.20 -13.85
N GLU A 258 9.41 -14.48 -12.90
CA GLU A 258 10.70 -14.83 -12.29
C GLU A 258 10.51 -15.22 -10.83
N CYS A 259 11.30 -16.18 -10.37
CA CYS A 259 11.28 -16.62 -8.99
C CYS A 259 12.02 -15.62 -8.11
N ASN A 260 11.29 -14.92 -7.23
CA ASN A 260 11.90 -13.94 -6.36
C ASN A 260 12.66 -14.59 -5.18
N ALA A 261 13.35 -13.76 -4.41
CA ALA A 261 14.13 -14.19 -3.24
C ALA A 261 13.28 -14.69 -2.05
N THR A 262 11.95 -14.72 -2.16
CA THR A 262 11.05 -15.33 -1.16
C THR A 262 10.35 -16.59 -1.70
N GLY A 263 10.71 -17.02 -2.91
CA GLY A 263 10.20 -18.24 -3.54
C GLY A 263 8.81 -18.09 -4.15
N GLN A 264 8.35 -16.87 -4.41
CA GLN A 264 7.14 -16.58 -5.17
C GLN A 264 7.48 -16.28 -6.62
N CYS A 265 6.55 -16.58 -7.52
CA CYS A 265 6.64 -16.17 -8.91
C CYS A 265 6.13 -14.74 -9.08
N ASP A 266 7.06 -13.79 -9.23
CA ASP A 266 6.72 -12.40 -9.53
C ASP A 266 6.61 -12.22 -11.04
N SER A 267 5.58 -11.49 -11.45
CA SER A 267 5.36 -11.14 -12.86
C SER A 267 6.50 -10.26 -13.36
N LEU A 268 7.07 -10.62 -14.51
CA LEU A 268 8.01 -9.77 -15.24
C LEU A 268 7.29 -8.65 -16.00
N ILE A 269 6.00 -8.86 -16.32
CA ILE A 269 5.14 -7.86 -16.96
C ILE A 269 5.15 -6.55 -16.15
N GLY A 270 5.51 -5.44 -16.80
CA GLY A 270 5.51 -4.09 -16.19
C GLY A 270 6.80 -3.70 -15.46
N ASN A 271 7.88 -4.49 -15.59
CA ASN A 271 9.21 -4.12 -15.07
C ASN A 271 9.97 -3.11 -15.98
N GLY A 272 9.36 -2.71 -17.10
CA GLY A 272 9.95 -1.80 -18.08
C GLY A 272 10.95 -2.44 -19.05
N VAL A 273 11.09 -3.77 -19.06
CA VAL A 273 11.98 -4.52 -19.96
C VAL A 273 11.18 -5.64 -20.61
N CYS A 274 11.03 -5.63 -21.94
CA CYS A 274 10.29 -6.71 -22.61
C CYS A 274 11.13 -8.01 -22.58
N ASP A 275 10.75 -8.97 -21.74
CA ASP A 275 11.47 -10.22 -21.55
C ASP A 275 11.14 -11.28 -22.63
N SER A 276 12.00 -12.29 -22.77
CA SER A 276 11.85 -13.33 -23.78
C SER A 276 10.55 -14.14 -23.59
N GLY A 277 9.56 -13.89 -24.45
CA GLY A 277 8.25 -14.54 -24.43
C GLY A 277 7.09 -13.58 -24.16
N GLU A 278 7.38 -12.33 -23.83
CA GLU A 278 6.40 -11.26 -23.76
C GLU A 278 6.12 -10.69 -25.15
N THR A 279 4.88 -10.28 -25.39
CA THR A 279 4.50 -9.53 -26.58
C THR A 279 3.96 -8.17 -26.13
N CYS A 280 4.44 -7.08 -26.71
CA CYS A 280 3.99 -5.70 -26.42
C CYS A 280 2.53 -5.42 -26.83
N ALA A 281 1.72 -6.45 -27.08
CA ALA A 281 0.32 -6.36 -27.45
C ALA A 281 -0.60 -6.23 -26.22
N GLU A 282 -0.11 -6.56 -25.02
CA GLU A 282 -0.82 -6.28 -23.78
C GLU A 282 -0.41 -4.88 -23.30
N GLU A 283 -1.39 -3.97 -23.18
CA GLU A 283 -1.20 -2.51 -23.00
C GLU A 283 -0.32 -2.13 -21.79
N GLU A 284 -0.05 -3.06 -20.87
CA GLU A 284 0.70 -2.85 -19.63
C GLU A 284 2.11 -3.49 -19.63
N ALA A 285 2.49 -4.26 -20.67
CA ALA A 285 3.68 -5.12 -20.62
C ALA A 285 5.02 -4.37 -20.73
N CYS A 286 5.07 -3.26 -21.47
CA CYS A 286 6.30 -2.50 -21.70
C CYS A 286 6.13 -0.99 -21.46
N GLU A 287 5.26 -0.57 -20.53
CA GLU A 287 5.20 0.83 -20.10
C GLU A 287 6.48 1.19 -19.34
N GLY A 288 7.50 1.73 -20.03
CA GLY A 288 8.70 2.22 -19.35
C GLY A 288 9.91 2.56 -20.21
N GLU A 289 10.07 1.98 -21.40
CA GLU A 289 11.23 2.32 -22.23
C GLU A 289 10.97 3.54 -23.12
N GLN A 290 11.67 4.64 -22.81
CA GLN A 290 11.92 5.73 -23.74
C GLN A 290 12.82 5.21 -24.87
N ALA A 291 12.30 5.12 -26.09
CA ALA A 291 13.18 4.98 -27.25
C ALA A 291 14.05 6.25 -27.36
N VAL A 292 15.37 6.11 -27.20
CA VAL A 292 16.32 7.21 -27.38
C VAL A 292 16.61 7.37 -28.87
N CYS A 293 15.96 8.33 -29.53
CA CYS A 293 16.28 8.70 -30.91
C CYS A 293 17.53 9.58 -30.97
N SER A 294 18.29 9.51 -32.07
CA SER A 294 19.42 10.40 -32.32
C SER A 294 18.98 11.87 -32.46
N ILE A 295 19.90 12.80 -32.21
CA ILE A 295 19.65 14.26 -32.35
C ILE A 295 19.10 14.55 -33.75
N GLY A 296 17.88 15.09 -33.80
CA GLY A 296 17.15 15.41 -35.03
C GLY A 296 16.00 14.46 -35.37
N GLN A 297 15.73 13.43 -34.55
CA GLN A 297 14.64 12.47 -34.79
C GLN A 297 13.65 12.38 -33.62
N ILE A 298 12.38 12.02 -33.91
CA ILE A 298 11.33 11.76 -32.90
C ILE A 298 10.74 10.37 -33.06
N CYS A 299 10.29 9.76 -31.95
CA CYS A 299 9.73 8.42 -31.95
C CYS A 299 8.26 8.41 -32.41
N GLN A 300 7.90 7.54 -33.35
CA GLN A 300 6.51 7.34 -33.79
C GLN A 300 5.95 6.05 -33.16
N SER A 301 4.76 6.12 -32.56
CA SER A 301 4.09 4.97 -31.94
C SER A 301 3.98 3.80 -32.93
N GLY A 302 4.65 2.68 -32.66
CA GLY A 302 4.63 1.48 -33.48
C GLY A 302 4.81 0.22 -32.64
N SER A 303 4.12 -0.86 -33.05
CA SER A 303 4.24 -2.20 -32.46
C SER A 303 5.58 -2.84 -32.84
N CYS A 304 6.25 -3.47 -31.87
CA CYS A 304 7.45 -4.28 -32.09
C CYS A 304 7.03 -5.66 -32.64
N ASP A 305 7.42 -5.99 -33.87
CA ASP A 305 7.31 -7.36 -34.41
C ASP A 305 8.71 -7.98 -34.49
N TRP A 306 8.89 -9.14 -33.85
CA TRP A 306 10.19 -9.78 -33.74
C TRP A 306 10.47 -10.65 -34.96
N GLN A 307 11.13 -10.09 -35.97
CA GLN A 307 11.78 -10.87 -37.03
C GLN A 307 13.30 -10.81 -36.93
N GLY A 308 13.84 -11.53 -35.93
CA GLY A 308 15.18 -12.09 -36.04
C GLY A 308 16.35 -11.10 -36.01
N GLY A 309 16.55 -10.47 -34.85
CA GLY A 309 17.88 -10.04 -34.41
C GLY A 309 18.28 -8.62 -34.80
N VAL A 310 18.44 -7.79 -33.76
CA VAL A 310 18.92 -6.40 -33.73
C VAL A 310 17.87 -5.37 -34.17
N TYR A 311 17.40 -4.56 -33.22
CA TYR A 311 16.65 -3.34 -33.51
C TYR A 311 17.54 -2.43 -34.38
N GLY A 312 17.18 -2.25 -35.64
CA GLY A 312 17.72 -1.16 -36.44
C GLY A 312 17.12 0.15 -35.94
N GLU A 313 17.95 1.14 -35.65
CA GLU A 313 17.56 2.50 -35.22
C GLU A 313 16.57 3.18 -36.20
N ASP A 314 16.43 2.64 -37.42
CA ASP A 314 15.79 3.29 -38.55
C ASP A 314 14.25 3.11 -38.64
N GLU A 315 13.63 2.18 -37.90
CA GLU A 315 12.19 1.90 -38.09
C GLU A 315 11.24 2.71 -37.20
N TYR A 316 11.73 3.32 -36.11
CA TYR A 316 10.88 4.03 -35.13
C TYR A 316 11.18 5.52 -34.98
N CYS A 317 12.27 6.02 -35.55
CA CYS A 317 12.71 7.41 -35.42
C CYS A 317 12.50 8.17 -36.75
N ILE A 318 11.62 9.18 -36.78
CA ILE A 318 11.42 10.06 -37.95
C ILE A 318 12.40 11.23 -37.87
N ASP A 319 13.21 11.43 -38.93
CA ASP A 319 14.07 12.60 -39.11
C ASP A 319 13.25 13.87 -39.37
N LEU A 320 13.35 14.85 -38.45
CA LEU A 320 12.71 16.16 -38.56
C LEU A 320 13.53 17.17 -39.38
N GLY A 321 14.70 16.77 -39.88
CA GLY A 321 15.63 17.65 -40.58
C GLY A 321 16.41 18.57 -39.64
N LEU A 322 17.57 19.02 -40.14
CA LEU A 322 18.58 19.80 -39.41
C LEU A 322 17.98 21.04 -38.72
N GLY A 323 17.91 21.00 -37.39
CA GLY A 323 17.47 22.14 -36.58
C GLY A 323 16.96 21.82 -35.17
N TYR A 324 16.64 20.56 -34.87
CA TYR A 324 16.21 20.14 -33.53
C TYR A 324 17.39 19.65 -32.68
N ILE A 325 17.63 20.31 -31.54
CA ILE A 325 18.70 19.97 -30.59
C ILE A 325 18.07 19.33 -29.35
N GLY A 326 17.61 18.08 -29.49
CA GLY A 326 17.21 17.21 -28.37
C GLY A 326 15.89 17.56 -27.66
N GLY A 327 15.22 16.52 -27.15
CA GLY A 327 14.07 16.62 -26.26
C GLY A 327 13.69 15.23 -25.74
N ASP A 328 13.34 15.14 -24.46
CA ASP A 328 12.84 13.91 -23.85
C ASP A 328 11.33 13.81 -24.04
N CYS A 329 10.83 12.64 -24.44
CA CYS A 329 9.39 12.38 -24.48
C CYS A 329 8.89 11.99 -23.09
N VAL A 330 7.91 12.73 -22.57
CA VAL A 330 7.22 12.38 -21.33
C VAL A 330 5.76 12.09 -21.68
N ALA A 331 5.41 10.80 -21.70
CA ALA A 331 4.07 10.21 -21.85
C ALA A 331 3.47 10.06 -23.27
N ASN A 332 2.71 8.97 -23.44
CA ASN A 332 1.93 8.55 -24.62
C ASN A 332 0.78 9.49 -25.02
N THR A 333 0.76 10.75 -24.55
CA THR A 333 -0.21 11.77 -25.00
C THR A 333 0.41 12.84 -25.92
N GLY A 334 1.69 12.70 -26.29
CA GLY A 334 2.31 13.53 -27.33
C GLY A 334 2.54 14.98 -26.92
N GLN A 335 2.83 15.25 -25.65
CA GLN A 335 3.24 16.59 -25.21
C GLN A 335 4.76 16.64 -25.00
N CYS A 336 5.46 17.38 -25.87
CA CYS A 336 6.83 17.81 -25.60
C CYS A 336 6.81 18.97 -24.61
N THR A 337 7.49 18.85 -23.47
CA THR A 337 7.76 19.98 -22.59
C THR A 337 9.15 20.54 -22.91
N SER A 338 9.26 21.85 -23.10
CA SER A 338 10.54 22.52 -23.27
C SER A 338 11.34 22.46 -21.96
N ASN A 339 12.53 21.86 -22.00
CA ASN A 339 13.46 21.85 -20.87
C ASN A 339 13.87 23.29 -20.50
N PRO A 340 13.65 23.76 -19.25
CA PRO A 340 13.97 25.14 -18.85
C PRO A 340 15.47 25.45 -18.72
N ASN A 341 16.36 24.45 -18.87
CA ASN A 341 17.82 24.64 -18.75
C ASN A 341 18.58 24.64 -20.09
N GLY A 342 17.88 24.56 -21.22
CA GLY A 342 18.49 24.77 -22.54
C GLY A 342 18.70 26.26 -22.80
N ALA A 343 19.88 26.79 -22.44
CA ALA A 343 20.26 28.14 -22.82
C ALA A 343 20.41 28.24 -24.34
N LEU A 344 19.53 29.01 -24.99
CA LEU A 344 19.73 29.46 -26.36
C LEU A 344 20.61 30.71 -26.33
N GLU A 345 21.79 30.64 -26.96
CA GLU A 345 22.55 31.83 -27.36
C GLU A 345 21.82 32.47 -28.54
N ASP A 346 20.97 33.47 -28.27
CA ASP A 346 20.36 34.31 -29.30
C ASP A 346 21.20 35.57 -29.53
N ASP A 347 21.79 35.67 -30.72
CA ASP A 347 22.42 36.89 -31.24
C ASP A 347 21.80 37.24 -32.61
N GLU A 348 20.46 37.30 -32.72
CA GLU A 348 19.77 38.15 -33.72
C GLU A 348 18.35 38.58 -33.27
N PRO A 349 17.99 39.87 -33.40
CA PRO A 349 16.67 40.36 -33.02
C PRO A 349 15.67 40.16 -34.16
N GLY A 350 14.83 39.12 -34.08
CA GLY A 350 13.67 39.00 -34.99
C GLY A 350 12.99 37.64 -35.16
N ALA A 351 13.40 36.57 -34.49
CA ALA A 351 12.75 35.27 -34.63
C ALA A 351 11.68 35.03 -33.54
N GLU A 352 10.41 35.28 -33.87
CA GLU A 352 9.30 34.68 -33.13
C GLU A 352 9.10 33.24 -33.64
N THR A 353 9.57 32.25 -32.89
CA THR A 353 9.32 30.83 -33.19
C THR A 353 8.01 30.39 -32.55
N TYR A 354 6.91 30.58 -33.29
CA TYR A 354 5.67 29.85 -33.06
C TYR A 354 5.84 28.41 -33.55
N CYS A 355 5.33 27.44 -32.79
CA CYS A 355 5.11 26.07 -33.27
C CYS A 355 4.20 26.11 -34.52
N PRO A 356 4.68 25.74 -35.72
CA PRO A 356 3.82 25.70 -36.89
C PRO A 356 3.11 24.34 -36.95
N GLY A 357 1.78 24.37 -36.93
CA GLY A 357 0.96 23.38 -37.66
C GLY A 357 0.66 22.04 -36.97
N GLN A 358 -0.54 21.99 -36.38
CA GLN A 358 -1.51 20.88 -36.43
C GLN A 358 -1.01 19.51 -36.95
N VAL A 359 -0.89 18.55 -36.03
CA VAL A 359 -1.27 17.16 -36.32
C VAL A 359 -2.43 16.81 -35.39
N LEU A 360 -3.62 16.70 -35.99
CA LEU A 360 -4.81 16.16 -35.34
C LEU A 360 -4.56 14.65 -35.11
N CYS A 361 -4.23 14.24 -33.89
CA CYS A 361 -4.33 12.83 -33.53
C CYS A 361 -5.79 12.50 -33.24
N CYS A 362 -6.35 11.61 -34.05
CA CYS A 362 -7.73 11.15 -33.97
C CYS A 362 -8.04 10.57 -32.59
N ILE A 363 -9.16 11.03 -32.03
CA ILE A 363 -9.94 10.30 -31.05
C ILE A 363 -10.74 9.25 -31.83
N SER A 364 -10.49 7.97 -31.58
CA SER A 364 -11.48 6.88 -31.70
C SER A 364 -11.06 5.70 -30.88
#